data_AF-T1EHD7-F1
#
_entry.id   AF-T1EHD7-F1
#
_cell.length_a   1.000
_cell.length_b   1.000
_cell.length_c   1.000
_cell.angle_alpha   90.00
_cell.angle_beta   90.00
_cell.angle_gamma   90.00
#
_symmetry.space_group_name_H-M   'P 1'
#
loop_
_entity.id
_entity.type
_entity.pdbx_description
1 polymer ?
#
loop_
_entity_poly.entity_id
_entity_poly.type
_entity_poly.pdbx_seq_one_letter_code
_entity_poly.pdbx_strand_id
1 'polypeptide(L)'
;LKIQINIDGLSLYKSSNEEIWPILCLIKNLRAAPFVVGVFSGTGKPENVEEYLKEFIDELINILKNGFHINSIFYKVIFDCFICDAPARAYLK
;
A
#
# COMPACT_ATOMS: atom_id res chain seq x y z
N LEU A 1 2.93 -15.79 -4.79
CA LEU A 1 3.64 -14.54 -4.47
C LEU A 1 3.25 -14.10 -3.07
N LYS A 2 4.21 -13.75 -2.23
CA LYS A 2 3.96 -13.30 -0.85
C LYS A 2 4.23 -11.80 -0.77
N ILE A 3 3.22 -11.01 -0.41
CA ILE A 3 3.27 -9.55 -0.46
C ILE A 3 3.27 -8.92 0.92
N GLN A 4 4.03 -7.84 1.07
CA GLN A 4 4.02 -6.94 2.22
C GLN A 4 3.60 -5.55 1.74
N ILE A 5 2.78 -4.88 2.53
CA ILE A 5 2.27 -3.55 2.20
C ILE A 5 2.83 -2.55 3.20
N ASN A 6 3.39 -1.45 2.72
CA ASN A 6 3.86 -0.35 3.57
C ASN A 6 3.07 0.92 3.27
N ILE A 7 2.66 1.62 4.33
CA ILE A 7 1.89 2.87 4.24
C ILE A 7 2.37 3.78 5.37
N ASP A 8 3.07 4.84 5.04
CA ASP A 8 3.60 5.82 5.99
C ASP A 8 3.46 7.23 5.40
N GLY A 9 3.28 8.23 6.26
CA GLY A 9 3.26 9.64 5.84
C GLY A 9 4.68 10.18 5.68
N LEU A 10 4.92 10.95 4.62
CA LEU A 10 6.17 11.66 4.37
C LEU A 10 5.91 13.13 4.06
N SER A 11 6.48 14.04 4.86
CA SER A 11 6.45 15.48 4.54
C SER A 11 7.32 15.77 3.32
N LEU A 12 6.75 16.42 2.30
CA LEU A 12 7.47 16.76 1.06
C LEU A 12 8.44 17.93 1.25
N TYR A 13 8.01 18.93 2.02
CA TYR A 13 8.78 20.14 2.25
C TYR A 13 8.82 20.45 3.74
N LYS A 14 9.94 21.00 4.22
CA LYS A 14 10.07 21.42 5.62
C LYS A 14 9.24 22.67 5.96
N SER A 15 8.82 23.41 4.94
CA SER A 15 8.15 24.72 5.06
C SER A 15 6.66 24.68 4.74
N SER A 16 6.10 23.50 4.46
CA SER A 16 4.67 23.33 4.17
C SER A 16 4.15 22.09 4.88
N ASN A 17 2.85 22.04 5.09
CA ASN A 17 2.18 20.85 5.61
C ASN A 17 1.82 19.85 4.49
N GLU A 18 2.39 19.98 3.30
CA GLU A 18 2.21 19.00 2.22
C GLU A 18 2.87 17.66 2.59
N GLU A 19 2.06 16.62 2.58
CA GLU A 19 2.44 15.25 2.86
C GLU A 19 2.09 14.34 1.69
N ILE A 20 2.90 13.30 1.51
CA ILE A 20 2.60 12.16 0.67
C ILE A 20 2.35 10.95 1.55
N TRP A 21 1.32 10.19 1.19
CA TRP A 21 0.98 8.91 1.80
C TRP A 21 0.98 7.84 0.70
N PRO A 22 2.13 7.22 0.40
CA PRO A 22 2.23 6.18 -0.60
C PRO A 22 1.81 4.84 -0.03
N ILE A 23 1.14 4.04 -0.86
CA ILE A 23 0.93 2.62 -0.63
C ILE A 23 2.02 1.90 -1.41
N LEU A 24 2.95 1.28 -0.69
CA LEU A 24 4.07 0.53 -1.25
C LEU A 24 3.81 -0.97 -1.13
N CYS A 25 4.14 -1.73 -2.17
CA CYS A 25 4.06 -3.18 -2.19
C CYS A 25 5.45 -3.80 -2.38
N LEU A 26 5.76 -4.81 -1.58
CA LEU A 26 6.97 -5.63 -1.72
C LEU A 26 6.58 -7.09 -1.92
N ILE A 27 7.09 -7.72 -2.98
CA ILE A 27 6.93 -9.16 -3.22
C ILE A 27 8.13 -9.88 -2.61
N LYS A 28 7.99 -10.42 -1.39
CA LYS A 28 9.10 -11.03 -0.61
C LYS A 28 9.83 -12.16 -1.33
N ASN A 29 9.10 -12.94 -2.13
CA ASN A 29 9.67 -14.09 -2.83
C ASN A 29 10.34 -13.71 -4.15
N LEU A 30 10.45 -12.41 -4.46
CA LEU A 30 11.24 -11.86 -5.55
C LEU A 30 12.33 -10.96 -4.96
N ARG A 31 13.52 -10.97 -5.56
CA ARG A 31 14.58 -10.00 -5.21
C ARG A 31 14.29 -8.65 -5.88
N ALA A 32 13.16 -8.05 -5.54
CA ALA A 32 12.70 -6.77 -6.06
C ALA A 32 12.65 -5.72 -4.94
N ALA A 33 12.88 -4.46 -5.31
CA ALA A 33 12.61 -3.35 -4.42
C ALA A 33 11.09 -3.15 -4.25
N PRO A 34 10.63 -2.53 -3.15
CA PRO A 34 9.24 -2.09 -3.03
C PRO A 34 8.87 -1.15 -4.18
N PHE A 35 7.62 -1.21 -4.62
CA PHE A 35 7.07 -0.35 -5.67
C PHE A 35 5.77 0.32 -5.23
N VAL A 36 5.47 1.49 -5.79
CA VAL A 36 4.26 2.25 -5.49
C VAL A 36 3.08 1.59 -6.18
N VAL A 37 1.99 1.36 -5.43
CA VAL A 37 0.70 0.88 -5.96
C VAL A 37 -0.41 1.90 -5.83
N GLY A 38 -0.24 2.91 -4.98
CA GLY A 38 -1.14 4.04 -4.82
C GLY A 38 -0.43 5.20 -4.14
N VAL A 39 -0.91 6.41 -4.35
CA VAL A 39 -0.34 7.61 -3.72
C VAL A 39 -1.43 8.62 -3.44
N PHE A 40 -1.44 9.14 -2.21
CA PHE A 40 -2.14 10.37 -1.87
C PHE A 40 -1.11 11.49 -1.69
N SER A 41 -1.46 12.69 -2.14
CA SER A 41 -0.70 13.91 -1.90
C SER A 41 -1.66 15.03 -1.53
N GLY A 42 -1.38 15.73 -0.45
CA GLY A 42 -2.17 16.87 -0.03
C GLY A 42 -1.65 17.47 1.27
N THR A 43 -2.37 18.46 1.77
CA THR A 43 -2.03 19.10 3.04
C THR A 43 -2.39 18.17 4.20
N GLY A 44 -1.38 17.56 4.82
CA GLY A 44 -1.53 16.56 5.88
C GLY A 44 -1.91 15.17 5.37
N LYS A 45 -2.27 14.29 6.30
CA LYS A 45 -2.78 12.95 6.00
C LYS A 45 -4.17 13.00 5.35
N PRO A 46 -4.56 11.96 4.58
CA PRO A 46 -5.91 11.91 4.02
C PRO A 46 -6.96 12.03 5.14
N GLU A 47 -7.98 12.87 4.94
CA GLU A 47 -9.01 13.09 5.95
C GLU A 47 -9.88 11.85 6.15
N ASN A 48 -10.16 11.14 5.04
CA ASN A 48 -10.94 9.92 5.02
C ASN A 48 -10.05 8.73 4.64
N VAL A 49 -9.68 7.92 5.64
CA VAL A 49 -8.84 6.73 5.44
C VAL A 49 -9.55 5.65 4.63
N GLU A 50 -10.88 5.55 4.74
CA GLU A 50 -11.66 4.55 4.00
C GLU A 50 -11.66 4.88 2.51
N GLU A 51 -11.90 6.15 2.15
CA GLU A 51 -11.84 6.63 0.77
C GLU A 51 -10.43 6.45 0.19
N TYR A 52 -9.41 6.84 0.94
CA TYR A 52 -8.01 6.68 0.56
C TYR A 52 -7.62 5.23 0.25
N LEU A 53 -8.08 4.27 1.06
CA LEU A 53 -7.72 2.86 0.91
C LEU A 53 -8.69 2.05 0.05
N LYS A 54 -9.84 2.62 -0.34
CA LYS A 54 -10.95 1.87 -0.93
C LYS A 54 -10.54 1.06 -2.14
N GLU A 55 -10.02 1.72 -3.17
CA GLU A 55 -9.63 1.07 -4.42
C GLU A 55 -8.56 0.00 -4.19
N PHE A 56 -7.56 0.33 -3.37
CA PHE A 56 -6.48 -0.59 -3.01
C PHE A 56 -6.99 -1.85 -2.28
N ILE A 57 -7.88 -1.71 -1.30
CA ILE A 57 -8.44 -2.83 -0.54
C ILE A 57 -9.32 -3.70 -1.44
N ASP A 58 -10.16 -3.09 -2.28
CA ASP A 58 -11.05 -3.81 -3.20
C ASP A 58 -10.23 -4.68 -4.18
N GLU A 59 -9.15 -4.12 -4.75
CA GLU A 59 -8.21 -4.87 -5.60
C GLU A 59 -7.44 -5.96 -4.84
N LEU A 60 -6.95 -5.64 -3.64
CA LEU A 60 -6.19 -6.57 -2.81
C LEU A 60 -7.03 -7.79 -2.45
N ILE A 61 -8.29 -7.59 -2.03
CA ILE A 61 -9.23 -8.67 -1.72
C ILE A 61 -9.45 -9.56 -2.95
N ASN A 62 -9.68 -8.95 -4.12
CA ASN A 62 -9.88 -9.67 -5.37
C ASN A 62 -8.66 -10.55 -5.71
N ILE A 63 -7.45 -9.99 -5.66
CA ILE A 63 -6.20 -10.70 -5.98
C ILE A 63 -5.87 -11.78 -4.96
N LEU A 64 -6.14 -11.57 -3.66
CA LEU A 64 -5.93 -12.58 -2.63
C LEU A 64 -6.90 -13.76 -2.77
N LYS A 65 -8.14 -13.49 -3.16
CA LYS A 65 -9.17 -14.52 -3.35
C LYS A 65 -8.95 -15.30 -4.64
N ASN A 66 -8.69 -14.60 -5.74
CA ASN A 66 -8.76 -15.17 -7.07
C ASN A 66 -7.38 -15.45 -7.69
N GLY A 67 -6.30 -14.84 -7.17
CA GLY A 67 -5.00 -14.82 -7.86
C GLY A 67 -5.08 -14.11 -9.21
N PHE A 68 -4.08 -14.33 -10.06
CA PHE A 68 -4.08 -13.80 -11.44
C PHE A 68 -3.23 -14.68 -12.37
N HIS A 69 -3.36 -14.46 -13.69
CA HIS A 69 -2.57 -15.16 -14.70
C HIS A 69 -1.58 -14.20 -15.40
N ILE A 70 -0.34 -14.63 -15.58
CA ILE A 70 0.64 -13.98 -16.48
C ILE A 70 1.17 -15.06 -17.40
N ASN A 71 1.12 -14.85 -18.73
CA ASN A 71 1.58 -15.82 -19.73
C ASN A 71 1.02 -17.23 -19.52
N SER A 72 -0.29 -17.32 -19.22
CA SER A 72 -1.01 -18.56 -18.88
C SER A 72 -0.56 -19.29 -17.61
N ILE A 73 0.36 -18.71 -16.83
CA ILE A 73 0.78 -19.24 -15.54
C ILE A 73 -0.07 -18.59 -14.45
N PHE A 74 -0.68 -19.41 -13.60
CA PHE A 74 -1.45 -18.95 -12.45
C PHE A 74 -0.55 -18.57 -11.28
N TYR A 75 -0.77 -17.38 -10.72
CA TYR A 75 -0.08 -16.87 -9.54
C TYR A 75 -1.08 -16.68 -8.40
N LYS A 76 -0.94 -17.51 -7.37
CA LYS A 76 -1.62 -17.29 -6.08
C LYS A 76 -0.90 -16.18 -5.30
N VAL A 77 -1.65 -15.24 -4.74
CA VAL A 77 -1.11 -14.19 -3.87
C VAL A 77 -1.44 -14.50 -2.41
N ILE A 78 -0.48 -14.25 -1.52
CA ILE A 78 -0.62 -14.41 -0.07
C ILE A 78 -0.20 -13.10 0.58
N PHE A 79 -1.08 -12.54 1.41
CA PHE A 79 -0.78 -11.38 2.23
C PHE A 79 0.09 -11.79 3.44
N ASP A 80 1.18 -11.08 3.68
CA ASP A 80 2.05 -11.29 4.85
C ASP A 80 1.69 -10.34 5.98
N CYS A 81 1.88 -9.04 5.77
CA CYS A 81 1.66 -8.02 6.78
C CYS A 81 1.56 -6.61 6.19
N PHE A 82 0.99 -5.71 6.99
CA PHE A 82 1.19 -4.27 6.88
C PHE A 82 2.44 -3.86 7.67
N ILE A 83 3.21 -2.94 7.12
CA ILE A 83 4.39 -2.32 7.71
C ILE A 83 4.14 -0.82 7.79
N CYS A 84 4.16 -0.26 8.98
CA CYS A 84 4.00 1.16 9.21
C CYS A 84 4.58 1.52 10.58
N ASP A 85 4.92 2.80 10.76
CA ASP A 85 5.27 3.32 12.08
C ASP A 85 4.06 3.42 13.01
N ALA A 86 4.28 3.76 14.29
CA ALA A 86 3.20 3.81 15.26
C ALA A 86 2.12 4.87 14.94
N PRO A 87 2.48 6.12 14.54
CA PRO A 87 1.51 7.11 14.08
C PRO A 87 0.68 6.67 12.87
N ALA A 88 1.31 6.14 11.82
CA ALA A 88 0.62 5.67 10.63
C ALA A 88 -0.31 4.49 10.96
N ARG A 89 0.15 3.53 11.78
CA ARG A 89 -0.70 2.44 12.26
C ARG A 89 -1.94 2.90 13.02
N ALA A 90 -1.83 3.97 13.81
CA ALA A 90 -2.97 4.53 14.55
C ALA A 90 -3.98 5.20 13.63
N TYR A 91 -3.53 5.79 12.52
CA TYR A 91 -4.40 6.37 11.50
C TYR A 91 -5.10 5.30 10.64
N LEU A 92 -4.43 4.18 10.36
CA LEU A 92 -4.94 3.08 9.53
C LEU A 92 -5.89 2.13 10.26
N LYS A 93 -6.09 2.29 11.57
CA LYS A 93 -6.95 1.45 12.43
C LYS A 93 -8.37 1.99 12.50
#